data_AF-Q0PMN4-F1
#
_entry.id   AF-Q0PMN4-F1
#
_cell.length_a   1.000
_cell.length_b   1.000
_cell.length_c   1.000
_cell.angle_alpha   90.00
_cell.angle_beta   90.00
_cell.angle_gamma   90.00
#
_symmetry.space_group_name_H-M   'P 1'
#
loop_
_entity.id
_entity.type
_entity.pdbx_description
1 polymer ?
#
loop_
_entity_poly.entity_id
_entity_poly.type
_entity_poly.pdbx_seq_one_letter_code
_entity_poly.pdbx_strand_id
1 'polypeptide(L)'
;LSKKPKEQIVDIDAADVNNDLAAVEYVEEIYKYNKSVENESRVNYYIDSRPEINEKMRAILIDWLIQVHHKFELSPETLYLTINIVDRYLATKTTLRKELQLLGISAMLIASK
;
A
#
# COMPACT_ATOMS: atom_id res chain seq x y z
N LEU A 1 24.32 -4.79 29.18
CA LEU A 1 23.92 -4.68 27.76
C LEU A 1 23.94 -6.08 27.16
N SER A 2 22.81 -6.75 27.16
CA SER A 2 22.69 -8.13 26.62
C SER A 2 22.92 -8.09 25.11
N LYS A 3 24.00 -8.74 24.64
CA LYS A 3 24.22 -8.97 23.20
C LYS A 3 23.16 -9.97 22.76
N LYS A 4 22.07 -9.47 22.16
CA LYS A 4 21.13 -10.35 21.42
C LYS A 4 21.95 -11.14 20.38
N PRO A 5 21.72 -12.45 20.24
CA PRO A 5 22.33 -13.22 19.16
C PRO A 5 21.96 -12.54 17.84
N LYS A 6 22.93 -12.34 16.95
CA LYS A 6 22.62 -11.91 15.59
C LYS A 6 21.79 -13.04 14.97
N GLU A 7 20.51 -12.79 14.75
CA GLU A 7 19.68 -13.71 13.97
C GLU A 7 20.38 -13.94 12.62
N GLN A 8 20.58 -15.21 12.29
CA GLN A 8 21.13 -15.60 11.01
C GLN A 8 20.04 -15.31 9.98
N ILE A 9 20.17 -14.22 9.24
CA ILE A 9 19.25 -13.84 8.18
C ILE A 9 19.46 -14.84 7.05
N VAL A 10 18.42 -15.60 6.71
CA VAL A 10 18.42 -16.53 5.58
C VAL A 10 18.32 -15.69 4.30
N ASP A 11 19.27 -15.88 3.39
CA ASP A 11 19.21 -15.33 2.05
C ASP A 11 18.19 -16.14 1.23
N ILE A 12 17.03 -15.53 0.99
CA ILE A 12 15.91 -16.17 0.27
C ILE A 12 16.11 -16.13 -1.25
N ASP A 13 17.02 -15.28 -1.74
CA ASP A 13 17.28 -15.07 -3.17
C ASP A 13 18.51 -15.87 -3.66
N ALA A 14 19.19 -16.59 -2.76
CA ALA A 14 20.36 -17.41 -3.06
C ALA A 14 20.13 -18.46 -4.17
N ALA A 15 18.90 -18.91 -4.35
CA ALA A 15 18.54 -19.86 -5.40
C ALA A 15 18.52 -19.22 -6.81
N ASP A 16 18.36 -17.90 -6.89
CA ASP A 16 18.17 -17.15 -8.12
C ASP A 16 19.46 -16.49 -8.65
N VAL A 17 20.61 -16.75 -8.02
CA VAL A 17 21.91 -16.15 -8.38
C VAL A 17 22.32 -16.36 -9.83
N ASN A 18 21.88 -17.46 -10.45
CA ASN A 18 22.17 -17.77 -11.87
C ASN A 18 21.01 -17.41 -12.82
N ASN A 19 19.97 -16.72 -12.33
CA ASN A 19 18.84 -16.28 -13.12
C ASN A 19 19.01 -14.81 -13.51
N ASP A 20 19.51 -14.56 -14.73
CA ASP A 20 19.72 -13.21 -15.25
C ASP A 20 18.44 -12.34 -15.26
N LEU A 21 17.25 -12.95 -15.22
CA LEU A 21 15.97 -12.24 -15.15
C LEU A 21 15.55 -11.84 -13.73
N ALA A 22 16.15 -12.44 -12.69
CA ALA A 22 15.83 -12.15 -11.30
C ALA A 22 16.50 -10.86 -10.79
N ALA A 23 17.54 -10.38 -11.49
CA ALA A 23 18.22 -9.12 -11.19
C ALA A 23 18.65 -9.02 -9.70
N VAL A 24 19.13 -10.14 -9.16
CA VAL A 24 19.45 -10.32 -7.73
C VAL A 24 20.49 -9.32 -7.22
N GLU A 25 21.34 -8.81 -8.09
CA GLU A 25 22.36 -7.81 -7.78
C GLU A 25 21.77 -6.47 -7.28
N TYR A 26 20.51 -6.17 -7.61
CA TYR A 26 19.83 -4.95 -7.17
C TYR A 26 18.95 -5.12 -5.94
N VAL A 27 18.70 -6.35 -5.49
CA VAL A 27 17.73 -6.63 -4.42
C VAL A 27 18.06 -5.87 -3.14
N GLU A 28 19.35 -5.85 -2.74
CA GLU A 28 19.77 -5.10 -1.56
C GLU A 28 19.49 -3.59 -1.68
N GLU A 29 19.77 -3.00 -2.85
CA GLU A 29 19.59 -1.56 -3.08
C GLU A 29 18.10 -1.20 -3.14
N ILE A 30 17.30 -1.99 -3.84
CA ILE A 30 15.84 -1.85 -3.92
C ILE A 30 15.25 -1.95 -2.52
N TYR A 31 15.67 -2.94 -1.73
CA TYR A 31 15.20 -3.09 -0.36
C TYR A 31 15.56 -1.90 0.52
N LYS A 32 16.84 -1.46 0.50
CA LYS A 32 17.31 -0.29 1.26
C LYS A 32 16.52 0.97 0.88
N TYR A 33 16.30 1.19 -0.41
CA TYR A 33 15.53 2.32 -0.92
C TYR A 33 14.07 2.25 -0.45
N ASN A 34 13.37 1.14 -0.70
CA ASN A 34 11.98 0.94 -0.30
C ASN A 34 11.80 1.13 1.21
N LYS A 35 12.76 0.61 2.00
CA LYS A 35 12.76 0.78 3.46
C LYS A 35 12.95 2.24 3.87
N SER A 36 13.77 3.00 3.16
CA SER A 36 14.02 4.42 3.45
C SER A 36 12.78 5.28 3.20
N VAL A 37 12.03 5.01 2.13
CA VAL A 37 10.85 5.79 1.73
C VAL A 37 9.54 5.30 2.35
N GLU A 38 9.55 4.18 3.08
CA GLU A 38 8.37 3.60 3.73
C GLU A 38 7.68 4.62 4.66
N ASN A 39 8.47 5.39 5.41
CA ASN A 39 7.94 6.40 6.33
C ASN A 39 7.31 7.61 5.61
N GLU A 40 7.71 7.92 4.38
CA GLU A 40 7.17 9.04 3.60
C GLU A 40 5.78 8.72 3.05
N SER A 41 5.51 7.44 2.79
CA SER A 41 4.24 6.94 2.26
C SER A 41 3.27 6.47 3.35
N ARG A 42 3.70 6.46 4.62
CA ARG A 42 2.92 6.04 5.76
C ARG A 42 1.80 7.05 6.06
N VAL A 43 0.58 6.54 6.18
CA VAL A 43 -0.57 7.33 6.59
C VAL A 43 -0.65 7.39 8.12
N ASN A 44 -0.68 8.60 8.68
CA ASN A 44 -1.01 8.80 10.08
C ASN A 44 -2.50 8.58 10.30
N TYR A 45 -2.86 8.07 11.47
CA TYR A 45 -4.25 7.83 11.82
C TYR A 45 -5.04 9.15 11.78
N TYR A 46 -6.05 9.22 10.89
CA TYR A 46 -6.73 10.46 10.53
C TYR A 46 -8.23 10.45 10.82
N ILE A 47 -8.84 9.28 11.03
CA ILE A 47 -10.29 9.12 11.06
C ILE A 47 -10.94 9.97 12.16
N ASP A 48 -10.36 10.02 13.36
CA ASP A 48 -10.90 10.83 14.47
C ASP A 48 -10.96 12.33 14.16
N SER A 49 -10.13 12.80 13.23
CA SER A 49 -10.10 14.21 12.81
C SER A 49 -11.07 14.54 11.68
N ARG A 50 -11.90 13.57 11.23
CA ARG A 50 -12.81 13.73 10.09
C ARG A 50 -14.27 13.73 10.56
N PRO A 51 -15.01 14.83 10.37
CA PRO A 51 -16.40 14.92 10.82
C PRO A 51 -17.38 14.11 9.95
N GLU A 52 -17.07 13.95 8.66
CA GLU A 52 -18.00 13.39 7.66
C GLU A 52 -17.79 11.90 7.38
N ILE A 53 -16.63 11.35 7.75
CA ILE A 53 -16.21 9.98 7.43
C ILE A 53 -15.82 9.25 8.72
N ASN A 54 -16.24 8.00 8.84
CA ASN A 54 -15.83 7.12 9.92
C ASN A 54 -15.21 5.82 9.39
N GLU A 55 -14.64 5.02 10.30
CA GLU A 55 -13.96 3.76 9.96
C GLU A 55 -14.87 2.78 9.22
N LYS A 56 -16.15 2.72 9.58
CA LYS A 56 -17.13 1.84 8.93
C LYS A 56 -17.38 2.24 7.48
N MET A 57 -17.47 3.54 7.18
CA MET A 57 -17.61 4.02 5.81
C MET A 57 -16.37 3.68 4.97
N ARG A 58 -15.16 3.83 5.55
CA ARG A 58 -13.93 3.39 4.91
C ARG A 58 -13.96 1.89 4.63
N ALA A 59 -14.32 1.06 5.60
CA ALA A 59 -14.40 -0.39 5.44
C ALA A 59 -15.37 -0.79 4.31
N ILE A 60 -16.55 -0.17 4.25
CA ILE A 60 -17.54 -0.40 3.17
C ILE A 60 -16.97 0.00 1.81
N LEU A 61 -16.26 1.13 1.72
CA LEU A 61 -15.61 1.56 0.48
C LEU A 61 -14.55 0.54 0.03
N ILE A 62 -13.67 0.10 0.93
CA ILE A 62 -12.60 -0.84 0.61
C ILE A 62 -13.16 -2.20 0.21
N ASP A 63 -14.17 -2.72 0.91
CA ASP A 63 -14.84 -3.97 0.53
C ASP A 63 -15.41 -3.90 -0.90
N TRP A 64 -16.08 -2.80 -1.22
CA TRP A 64 -16.58 -2.59 -2.57
C TRP A 64 -15.46 -2.48 -3.61
N LEU A 65 -14.35 -1.79 -3.30
CA LEU A 65 -13.18 -1.72 -4.19
C LEU A 65 -12.52 -3.09 -4.41
N ILE A 66 -12.52 -3.98 -3.41
CA ILE A 66 -12.05 -5.36 -3.57
C ILE A 66 -12.91 -6.10 -4.61
N GLN A 67 -14.23 -5.93 -4.57
CA GLN A 67 -15.12 -6.53 -5.56
C GLN A 67 -14.86 -5.98 -6.98
N VAL A 68 -14.60 -4.67 -7.11
CA VAL A 68 -14.23 -4.05 -8.39
C VAL A 68 -12.88 -4.58 -8.88
N HIS A 69 -11.87 -4.62 -8.01
CA HIS A 69 -10.54 -5.16 -8.29
C HIS A 69 -10.61 -6.59 -8.84
N HIS A 70 -11.37 -7.46 -8.19
CA HIS A 70 -11.58 -8.85 -8.65
C HIS A 70 -12.32 -8.91 -9.99
N LYS A 71 -13.36 -8.09 -10.18
CA LYS A 71 -14.14 -8.08 -11.42
C LYS A 71 -13.29 -7.71 -12.65
N PHE A 72 -12.28 -6.87 -12.48
CA PHE A 72 -11.38 -6.45 -13.55
C PHE A 72 -10.05 -7.21 -13.55
N GLU A 73 -9.89 -8.24 -12.71
CA GLU A 73 -8.69 -9.08 -12.64
C GLU A 73 -7.39 -8.26 -12.49
N LEU A 74 -7.46 -7.17 -11.72
CA LEU A 74 -6.31 -6.30 -11.49
C LEU A 74 -5.26 -6.97 -10.60
N SER A 75 -4.02 -6.50 -10.65
CA SER A 75 -2.96 -7.05 -9.80
C SER A 75 -3.18 -6.67 -8.33
N PRO A 76 -2.70 -7.47 -7.35
CA PRO A 76 -2.77 -7.11 -5.93
C PRO A 76 -2.12 -5.76 -5.62
N GLU A 77 -1.03 -5.43 -6.30
CA GLU A 77 -0.30 -4.17 -6.15
C GLU A 77 -1.19 -2.96 -6.47
N THR A 78 -2.02 -3.05 -7.52
CA THR A 78 -3.01 -2.00 -7.84
C THR A 78 -4.00 -1.78 -6.70
N LEU A 79 -4.48 -2.84 -6.04
CA LEU A 79 -5.38 -2.71 -4.89
C LEU A 79 -4.67 -2.04 -3.71
N TYR A 80 -3.47 -2.48 -3.37
CA TYR A 80 -2.71 -1.90 -2.25
C TYR A 80 -2.38 -0.43 -2.49
N LEU A 81 -1.99 -0.07 -3.72
CA LEU A 81 -1.75 1.31 -4.10
C LEU A 81 -3.03 2.15 -4.09
N THR A 82 -4.15 1.59 -4.55
CA THR A 82 -5.48 2.25 -4.46
C THR A 82 -5.80 2.62 -3.01
N ILE A 83 -5.66 1.67 -2.08
CA ILE A 83 -5.95 1.88 -0.66
C ILE A 83 -5.01 2.95 -0.09
N ASN A 84 -3.71 2.90 -0.40
CA ASN A 84 -2.74 3.89 0.04
C ASN A 84 -3.10 5.31 -0.44
N ILE A 85 -3.49 5.47 -1.71
CA ILE A 85 -3.90 6.76 -2.28
C ILE A 85 -5.16 7.29 -1.58
N VAL A 86 -6.18 6.44 -1.39
CA VAL A 86 -7.43 6.80 -0.69
C VAL A 86 -7.12 7.29 0.72
N ASP A 87 -6.32 6.55 1.49
CA ASP A 87 -6.01 6.89 2.87
C ASP A 87 -5.18 8.17 3.00
N ARG A 88 -4.20 8.39 2.11
CA ARG A 88 -3.42 9.65 2.08
C ARG A 88 -4.28 10.84 1.71
N TYR A 89 -5.22 10.67 0.79
CA TYR A 89 -6.14 11.73 0.41
C TYR A 89 -7.06 12.09 1.59
N LEU A 90 -7.69 11.10 2.22
CA LEU A 90 -8.55 11.31 3.37
C LEU A 90 -7.78 11.87 4.58
N ALA A 91 -6.49 11.53 4.74
CA ALA A 91 -5.62 12.10 5.76
C ALA A 91 -5.30 13.59 5.57
N THR A 92 -5.54 14.16 4.39
CA THR A 92 -5.22 15.58 4.09
C THR A 92 -6.44 16.43 3.72
N LYS A 93 -7.52 15.82 3.22
CA LYS A 93 -8.72 16.53 2.76
C LYS A 93 -9.97 16.08 3.52
N THR A 94 -10.85 17.03 3.79
CA THR A 94 -12.22 16.73 4.22
C THR A 94 -13.03 16.35 2.99
N THR A 95 -13.70 15.21 3.05
CA THR A 95 -14.46 14.65 1.92
C THR A 95 -15.86 14.33 2.39
N LEU A 96 -16.85 14.67 1.57
CA LEU A 96 -18.24 14.35 1.88
C LEU A 96 -18.49 12.86 1.63
N ARG A 97 -19.36 12.24 2.42
CA ARG A 97 -19.73 10.82 2.26
C ARG A 97 -20.10 10.45 0.82
N LYS A 98 -20.85 11.32 0.13
CA LYS A 98 -21.31 11.10 -1.26
C LYS A 98 -20.17 11.03 -2.28
N GLU A 99 -18.99 11.52 -1.94
CA GLU A 99 -17.81 11.60 -2.82
C GLU A 99 -16.85 10.43 -2.62
N LEU A 100 -17.05 9.58 -1.60
CA LEU A 100 -16.15 8.48 -1.27
C LEU A 100 -15.97 7.47 -2.41
N GLN A 101 -17.05 7.10 -3.09
CA GLN A 101 -16.97 6.16 -4.21
C GLN A 101 -16.25 6.77 -5.41
N LEU A 102 -16.46 8.07 -5.67
CA LEU A 102 -15.75 8.81 -6.71
C LEU A 102 -14.24 8.85 -6.40
N LEU A 103 -13.87 9.18 -5.15
CA LEU A 103 -12.48 9.11 -4.69
C LEU A 103 -11.89 7.71 -4.89
N GLY A 104 -12.61 6.66 -4.48
CA GLY A 104 -12.16 5.27 -4.60
C GLY A 104 -11.88 4.85 -6.04
N ILE A 105 -12.82 5.08 -6.96
CA ILE A 105 -12.61 4.74 -8.39
C ILE A 105 -11.52 5.60 -9.02
N SER A 106 -11.42 6.88 -8.64
CA SER A 106 -10.37 7.76 -9.16
C SER A 106 -8.98 7.30 -8.70
N ALA A 107 -8.85 6.89 -7.43
CA ALA A 107 -7.63 6.30 -6.90
C ALA A 107 -7.27 4.98 -7.60
N MET A 108 -8.27 4.13 -7.85
CA MET A 108 -8.06 2.87 -8.58
C MET A 108 -7.62 3.10 -10.02
N LEU A 109 -8.22 4.06 -10.72
CA LEU A 109 -7.82 4.45 -12.07
C LEU A 109 -6.38 4.99 -12.12
N ILE A 110 -5.92 5.67 -11.06
CA ILE A 110 -4.52 6.12 -10.95
C ILE A 110 -3.60 4.93 -10.70
N ALA A 111 -4.00 4.01 -9.83
CA ALA A 111 -3.19 2.85 -9.44
C ALA A 111 -3.12 1.75 -10.51
N SER A 112 -4.07 1.72 -11.45
CA SER A 112 -4.13 0.72 -12.52
C SER A 112 -3.47 1.19 -13.83
N LYS A 113 -2.86 2.39 -13.83
CA LYS A 113 -2.14 2.96 -14.98
C LYS A 113 -0.64 2.77 -14.81
#